data_AF-A0A9P7TUE9-F1
#
_entry.id   AF-A0A9P7TUE9-F1
#
_cell.length_a   1.000
_cell.length_b   1.000
_cell.length_c   1.000
_cell.angle_alpha   90.00
_cell.angle_beta   90.00
_cell.angle_gamma   90.00
#
_symmetry.space_group_name_H-M   'P 1'
#
loop_
_entity.id
_entity.type
_entity.pdbx_description
1 polymer ?
#
loop_
_entity_poly.entity_id
_entity_poly.type
_entity_poly.pdbx_seq_one_letter_code
_entity_poly.pdbx_strand_id
1 'polypeptide(L)'
;MKVTIKEWNTVATWRWDIPEDDVCGICQVHFDGTCPTCKYPGDDCSLLSGKCGHNFHMHCIMEWIKQEAARGQCPMCRQSRWTLDWLLMTSVADELAAFEWVDQANEGTLPVE
;
A
#
# COMPACT_ATOMS: atom_id res chain seq x y z
N MET A 1 -46.81 -15.68 20.80
CA MET A 1 -47.12 -15.40 19.38
C MET A 1 -45.83 -15.59 18.58
N LYS A 2 -45.83 -16.36 17.48
CA LYS A 2 -44.62 -16.73 16.72
C LYS A 2 -44.76 -16.16 15.31
N VAL A 3 -43.87 -15.24 14.94
CA VAL A 3 -43.85 -14.59 13.62
C VAL A 3 -42.82 -15.32 12.75
N THR A 4 -43.17 -15.62 11.49
CA THR A 4 -42.27 -16.25 10.51
C THR A 4 -42.05 -15.31 9.33
N ILE A 5 -40.78 -15.10 8.98
CA ILE A 5 -40.41 -14.33 7.78
C ILE A 5 -40.65 -15.24 6.56
N LYS A 6 -41.42 -14.75 5.58
CA LYS A 6 -41.72 -15.51 4.35
C LYS A 6 -40.70 -15.26 3.25
N GLU A 7 -40.25 -14.03 3.13
CA GLU A 7 -39.36 -13.57 2.07
C GLU A 7 -38.59 -12.34 2.56
N TRP A 8 -37.34 -12.20 2.13
CA TRP A 8 -36.50 -11.04 2.44
C TRP A 8 -35.73 -10.60 1.19
N ASN A 9 -36.02 -9.38 0.73
CA ASN A 9 -35.26 -8.71 -0.33
C ASN A 9 -34.33 -7.68 0.33
N THR A 10 -33.03 -7.95 0.35
CA THR A 10 -32.00 -7.09 0.96
C THR A 10 -31.28 -6.24 -0.07
N VAL A 11 -30.84 -5.06 0.36
CA VAL A 11 -29.90 -4.20 -0.37
C VAL A 11 -28.70 -3.97 0.55
N ALA A 12 -27.50 -4.02 -0.02
CA ALA A 12 -26.26 -3.77 0.70
C ALA A 12 -25.39 -2.79 -0.09
N THR A 13 -24.61 -2.01 0.63
CA THR A 13 -23.52 -1.18 0.10
C THR A 13 -22.22 -1.67 0.71
N TRP A 14 -21.16 -1.75 -0.07
CA TRP A 14 -19.84 -2.06 0.44
C TRP A 14 -19.13 -0.76 0.86
N ARG A 15 -18.20 -0.88 1.80
CA ARG A 15 -17.29 0.17 2.25
C ARG A 15 -15.95 -0.46 2.57
N TRP A 16 -14.88 0.31 2.52
CA TRP A 16 -13.59 -0.15 2.99
C TRP A 16 -13.57 -0.24 4.52
N ASP A 17 -12.91 -1.27 5.06
CA ASP A 17 -12.69 -1.44 6.50
C ASP A 17 -11.54 -0.53 6.98
N ILE A 18 -11.77 0.78 6.90
CA ILE A 18 -10.82 1.85 7.20
C ILE A 18 -11.60 2.96 7.95
N PRO A 19 -10.99 3.71 8.88
CA PRO A 19 -11.65 4.84 9.53
C PRO A 19 -12.30 5.80 8.51
N GLU A 20 -13.56 6.19 8.74
CA GLU A 20 -14.37 6.96 7.79
C GLU A 20 -13.79 8.35 7.48
N ASP A 21 -13.07 8.92 8.45
CA ASP A 21 -12.41 10.22 8.33
C ASP A 21 -11.04 10.16 7.64
N ASP A 22 -10.56 8.97 7.28
CA ASP A 22 -9.27 8.85 6.59
C ASP A 22 -9.38 9.20 5.10
N VAL A 23 -8.35 9.92 4.64
CA VAL A 23 -8.19 10.33 3.25
C VAL A 23 -6.87 9.82 2.71
N CYS A 24 -6.78 9.68 1.39
CA CYS A 24 -5.51 9.38 0.76
C CYS A 24 -4.51 10.51 1.03
N GLY A 25 -3.37 10.19 1.65
CA GLY A 25 -2.33 11.17 1.98
C GLY A 25 -1.70 11.91 0.79
N ILE A 26 -1.97 11.46 -0.45
CA ILE A 26 -1.43 12.05 -1.68
C ILE A 26 -2.47 12.97 -2.35
N CYS A 27 -3.67 12.46 -2.67
CA CYS A 27 -4.68 13.25 -3.37
C CYS A 27 -5.71 13.93 -2.45
N GLN A 28 -5.69 13.63 -1.15
CA GLN A 28 -6.59 14.18 -0.13
C GLN A 28 -8.08 13.91 -0.39
N VAL A 29 -8.39 12.84 -1.12
CA VAL A 29 -9.77 12.37 -1.36
C VAL A 29 -10.07 11.16 -0.46
N HIS A 30 -11.33 11.02 -0.03
CA HIS A 30 -11.82 9.85 0.71
C HIS A 30 -11.64 8.55 -0.07
N PHE A 31 -11.45 7.45 0.66
CA PHE A 31 -11.20 6.13 0.08
C PHE A 31 -12.40 5.48 -0.62
N ASP A 32 -13.63 5.86 -0.24
CA ASP A 32 -14.84 5.44 -0.96
C ASP A 32 -15.06 6.21 -2.27
N GLY A 33 -14.31 7.30 -2.47
CA GLY A 33 -14.25 8.05 -3.72
C GLY A 33 -13.08 7.60 -4.61
N THR A 34 -13.10 8.08 -5.85
CA THR A 34 -11.99 7.88 -6.78
C THR A 34 -10.90 8.93 -6.63
N CYS A 35 -9.67 8.57 -6.98
CA CYS A 35 -8.61 9.56 -7.17
C CYS A 35 -8.96 10.53 -8.32
N PRO A 36 -8.32 11.73 -8.41
CA PRO A 36 -8.62 12.74 -9.43
C PRO A 36 -8.48 12.25 -10.89
N THR A 37 -7.68 11.21 -11.11
CA THR A 37 -7.47 10.61 -12.44
C THR A 37 -8.63 9.68 -12.86
N CYS A 38 -9.38 9.15 -11.90
CA CYS A 38 -10.43 8.16 -12.15
C CYS A 38 -11.81 8.80 -12.09
N LYS A 39 -12.63 8.52 -13.12
CA LYS A 39 -13.99 9.05 -13.23
C LYS A 39 -15.03 8.23 -12.45
N TYR A 40 -14.85 6.92 -12.35
CA TYR A 40 -15.79 6.00 -11.70
C TYR A 40 -15.06 5.05 -10.76
N PRO A 41 -15.63 4.73 -9.58
CA PRO A 41 -15.05 3.73 -8.69
C PRO A 41 -15.13 2.34 -9.34
N GLY A 42 -14.09 1.53 -9.15
CA GLY A 42 -13.96 0.21 -9.78
C GLY A 42 -12.53 -0.32 -9.68
N ASP A 43 -12.25 -1.40 -10.41
CA ASP A 43 -10.96 -2.11 -10.39
C ASP A 43 -9.76 -1.20 -10.74
N ASP A 44 -10.02 -0.15 -11.54
CA ASP A 44 -9.00 0.82 -11.94
C ASP A 44 -8.50 1.70 -10.78
N CYS A 45 -9.22 1.84 -9.67
CA CYS A 45 -8.85 2.73 -8.56
C CYS A 45 -8.89 2.02 -7.20
N SER A 46 -8.28 0.84 -7.13
CA SER A 46 -8.15 0.08 -5.87
C SER A 46 -7.30 0.80 -4.81
N LEU A 47 -7.43 0.35 -3.56
CA LEU A 47 -6.61 0.83 -2.45
C LEU A 47 -5.40 -0.08 -2.24
N LEU A 48 -4.26 0.51 -1.90
CA LEU A 48 -3.09 -0.21 -1.41
C LEU A 48 -2.71 0.25 -0.03
N SER A 49 -2.43 -0.73 0.81
CA SER A 49 -1.91 -0.53 2.16
C SER A 49 -0.43 -0.89 2.18
N GLY A 50 0.41 0.03 2.64
CA GLY A 50 1.79 -0.29 2.99
C GLY A 50 1.86 -1.14 4.26
N LYS A 51 2.98 -1.80 4.55
CA LYS A 51 3.15 -2.50 5.84
C LYS A 51 3.18 -1.55 7.03
N CYS A 52 3.39 -0.26 6.78
CA CYS A 52 3.27 0.80 7.76
C CYS A 52 1.83 1.13 8.15
N GLY A 53 0.82 0.48 7.54
CA GLY A 53 -0.60 0.73 7.82
C GLY A 53 -1.19 1.94 7.10
N HIS A 54 -0.41 2.68 6.31
CA HIS A 54 -0.92 3.79 5.51
C HIS A 54 -1.57 3.29 4.21
N ASN A 55 -2.74 3.83 3.91
CA ASN A 55 -3.55 3.49 2.74
C ASN A 55 -3.49 4.61 1.69
N PHE A 56 -3.45 4.24 0.42
CA PHE A 56 -3.44 5.16 -0.71
C PHE A 56 -4.24 4.59 -1.88
N HIS A 57 -4.81 5.45 -2.73
CA HIS A 57 -5.32 5.00 -4.03
C HIS A 57 -4.17 4.50 -4.92
N MET A 58 -4.43 3.46 -5.70
CA MET A 58 -3.47 2.80 -6.58
C MET A 58 -2.72 3.77 -7.49
N HIS A 59 -3.42 4.63 -8.22
CA HIS A 59 -2.78 5.60 -9.10
C HIS A 59 -1.94 6.62 -8.37
N CYS A 60 -2.38 7.05 -7.18
CA CYS A 60 -1.65 8.02 -6.37
C CYS A 60 -0.30 7.43 -5.92
N ILE A 61 -0.32 6.21 -5.39
CA ILE A 61 0.92 5.59 -4.89
C ILE A 61 1.84 5.13 -6.01
N MET A 62 1.30 4.61 -7.11
CA MET A 62 2.12 4.24 -8.26
C MET A 62 2.85 5.45 -8.84
N GLU A 63 2.18 6.59 -8.98
CA GLU A 63 2.81 7.81 -9.50
C GLU A 63 3.85 8.39 -8.54
N TRP A 64 3.63 8.25 -7.23
CA TRP A 64 4.63 8.61 -6.23
C TRP A 64 5.89 7.74 -6.33
N ILE A 65 5.75 6.41 -6.39
CA ILE A 65 6.89 5.48 -6.38
C ILE A 65 7.74 5.60 -7.65
N LYS A 66 7.15 5.97 -8.80
CA LYS A 66 7.89 6.23 -10.04
C LYS A 66 8.88 7.40 -9.92
N GLN A 67 8.69 8.31 -8.97
CA GLN A 67 9.58 9.45 -8.79
C GLN A 67 10.88 8.98 -8.11
N GLU A 68 12.03 9.30 -8.72
CA GLU A 68 13.35 8.95 -8.16
C GLU A 68 13.55 9.50 -6.73
N ALA A 69 12.97 10.67 -6.44
CA ALA A 69 13.02 11.29 -5.12
C ALA A 69 12.27 10.51 -4.03
N ALA A 70 11.25 9.73 -4.41
CA ALA A 70 10.48 8.93 -3.47
C ALA A 70 11.27 7.76 -2.91
N ARG A 71 12.30 7.26 -3.63
CA ARG A 71 13.17 6.14 -3.22
C ARG A 71 12.38 4.89 -2.79
N GLY A 72 11.20 4.70 -3.36
CA GLY A 72 10.28 3.64 -2.94
C GLY A 72 9.87 3.72 -1.46
N GLN A 73 9.78 4.91 -0.88
CA GLN A 73 9.40 5.12 0.52
C GLN A 73 7.97 5.62 0.66
N CYS A 74 7.33 5.27 1.77
CA CYS A 74 6.00 5.76 2.11
C CYS A 74 5.97 7.30 2.21
N PRO A 75 5.04 8.00 1.54
CA PRO A 75 4.93 9.46 1.63
C PRO A 75 4.76 9.98 3.06
N MET A 76 4.08 9.20 3.92
CA MET A 76 3.71 9.61 5.27
C MET A 76 4.82 9.34 6.30
N CYS A 77 5.44 8.15 6.25
CA CYS A 77 6.37 7.70 7.29
C CYS A 77 7.78 7.34 6.79
N ARG A 78 8.04 7.49 5.49
CA ARG A 78 9.33 7.21 4.83
C ARG A 78 9.87 5.78 4.99
N GLN A 79 9.04 4.85 5.45
CA GLN A 79 9.41 3.43 5.53
C GLN A 79 9.43 2.84 4.12
N SER A 80 10.45 2.04 3.80
CA SER A 80 10.64 1.37 2.50
C SER A 80 9.82 0.09 2.33
N ARG A 81 9.12 -0.35 3.38
CA ARG A 81 8.53 -1.69 3.45
C ARG A 81 7.06 -1.67 2.98
N TRP A 82 6.83 -1.88 1.69
CA TRP A 82 5.51 -2.15 1.10
C TRP A 82 5.12 -3.63 1.27
N THR A 83 3.83 -3.96 1.14
CA THR A 83 3.32 -5.34 1.21
C THR A 83 4.04 -6.24 0.19
N LEU A 84 4.34 -7.47 0.61
CA LEU A 84 5.44 -8.34 0.14
C LEU A 84 5.24 -9.02 -1.23
N ASP A 85 4.66 -8.34 -2.23
CA ASP A 85 4.49 -8.95 -3.57
C ASP A 85 5.00 -8.08 -4.75
N TRP A 86 5.55 -6.90 -4.47
CA TRP A 86 6.07 -6.02 -5.52
C TRP A 86 7.37 -6.53 -6.21
N LEU A 87 8.07 -7.50 -5.62
CA LEU A 87 9.31 -8.09 -6.17
C LEU A 87 9.06 -9.16 -7.25
N LEU A 88 7.82 -9.64 -7.43
CA LEU A 88 7.50 -10.66 -8.44
C LEU A 88 6.83 -10.10 -9.71
N MET A 89 6.44 -8.82 -9.72
CA MET A 89 5.75 -8.17 -10.86
C MET A 89 6.63 -7.21 -11.65
N THR A 90 7.86 -6.94 -11.21
CA THR A 90 8.86 -6.22 -12.02
C THR A 90 9.87 -7.24 -12.53
N SER A 91 9.91 -7.42 -13.84
CA SER A 91 10.89 -8.26 -14.55
C SER A 91 12.30 -7.65 -14.53
N VAL A 92 12.77 -7.21 -13.36
CA VAL A 92 14.11 -6.64 -13.11
C VAL A 92 14.89 -7.46 -12.09
N ALA A 93 14.52 -8.74 -11.91
CA ALA A 93 15.21 -9.67 -11.02
C ALA A 93 16.70 -9.89 -11.38
N ASP A 94 17.17 -9.45 -12.56
CA ASP A 94 18.53 -9.69 -13.02
C ASP A 94 19.56 -8.60 -12.69
N GLU A 95 19.19 -7.40 -12.22
CA GLU A 95 20.18 -6.32 -11.96
C GLU A 95 20.46 -5.99 -10.49
N LEU A 96 19.68 -6.49 -9.53
CA LEU A 96 19.89 -6.19 -8.10
C LEU A 96 20.67 -7.27 -7.33
N ALA A 97 21.13 -8.32 -8.01
CA ALA A 97 22.09 -9.28 -7.45
C ALA A 97 23.50 -8.68 -7.24
N ALA A 98 23.75 -7.44 -7.69
CA ALA A 98 25.05 -6.77 -7.62
C ALA A 98 25.22 -5.80 -6.45
N PHE A 99 24.20 -5.57 -5.60
CA PHE A 99 24.37 -4.80 -4.37
C PHE A 99 24.55 -5.75 -3.20
N GLU A 100 25.81 -6.16 -3.04
CA GLU A 100 26.30 -7.03 -1.98
C GLU A 100 25.76 -6.63 -0.62
N TRP A 101 25.36 -7.66 0.10
CA TRP A 101 25.15 -7.71 1.53
C TRP A 101 26.38 -7.18 2.26
N VAL A 102 26.41 -5.89 2.63
CA VAL A 102 27.28 -5.44 3.72
C VAL A 102 26.60 -5.83 5.03
N ASP A 103 26.88 -7.06 5.46
CA ASP A 103 26.59 -7.54 6.81
C ASP A 103 27.31 -6.64 7.83
N GLN A 104 26.58 -5.70 8.44
CA GLN A 104 27.02 -4.97 9.64
C GLN A 104 26.94 -5.86 10.89
N ALA A 105 27.59 -7.02 10.85
CA ALA A 105 27.63 -7.97 11.96
C ALA A 105 28.99 -8.68 12.06
N ASN A 106 30.11 -7.94 12.00
CA ASN A 106 31.37 -8.39 12.62
C ASN A 106 32.42 -7.28 12.73
N GLU A 107 32.22 -6.35 13.67
CA GLU A 107 33.32 -5.55 14.22
C GLU A 107 33.29 -5.68 15.73
N GLY A 108 34.04 -6.66 16.25
CA GLY A 108 34.02 -6.98 17.67
C GLY A 108 34.98 -8.08 18.11
N THR A 109 36.15 -8.21 17.50
CA THR A 109 37.28 -8.94 18.10
C THR A 109 38.48 -8.02 18.17
N LEU A 110 38.75 -7.54 19.39
CA LEU A 110 40.00 -6.90 19.78
C LEU A 110 41.17 -7.88 19.58
N PRO A 111 42.33 -7.46 19.05
CA PRO A 111 43.53 -8.28 19.11
C PRO A 111 44.09 -8.28 20.53
N VAL A 112 44.30 -9.47 21.06
CA VAL A 112 45.15 -9.74 22.22
C VAL A 112 46.61 -9.52 21.80
N GLU A 113 47.26 -8.52 22.38
CA GLU A 113 48.69 -8.55 22.70
C GLU A 113 48.86 -8.69 24.21
#